data_AF-A0A973TZX0-F1
#
_entry.id   AF-A0A973TZX0-F1
#
_cell.length_a   1.000
_cell.length_b   1.000
_cell.length_c   1.000
_cell.angle_alpha   90.00
_cell.angle_beta   90.00
_cell.angle_gamma   90.00
#
_symmetry.space_group_name_H-M   'P 1'
#
loop_
_entity.id
_entity.type
_entity.pdbx_description
1 polymer ?
#
loop_
_entity_poly.entity_id
_entity_poly.type
_entity_poly.pdbx_seq_one_letter_code
_entity_poly.pdbx_strand_id
1 'polypeptide(L)'
;MTRPASMLALLALCAASPAPSQRRAVLDALRPAIEKKLGRDVEFVVQVLRVEDGWAFVMADPRRKGGKPIDGNRIFGDDFENMDGLRVDALLQLRSGRWRVVDHAIGATDVWYCDIGPKRLKRGYGC
;
A
#
# COMPACT_ATOMS: atom_id res chain seq x y z
N MET A 1 -38.37 -19.75 -30.61
CA MET A 1 -36.95 -20.07 -30.39
C MET A 1 -36.11 -18.87 -30.77
N THR A 2 -35.78 -18.00 -29.82
CA THR A 2 -34.95 -16.80 -30.02
C THR A 2 -33.72 -16.92 -29.12
N ARG A 3 -32.53 -16.97 -29.73
CA ARG A 3 -31.24 -17.05 -29.03
C ARG A 3 -30.96 -15.71 -28.36
N PRO A 4 -30.54 -15.62 -27.09
CA PRO A 4 -30.03 -14.37 -26.58
C PRO A 4 -28.62 -14.16 -27.15
N ALA A 5 -28.39 -12.95 -27.67
CA ALA A 5 -27.09 -12.48 -28.10
C ALA A 5 -26.15 -12.40 -26.90
N SER A 6 -25.03 -13.12 -26.95
CA SER A 6 -23.95 -13.01 -25.98
C SER A 6 -23.28 -11.65 -26.12
N MET A 7 -23.46 -10.81 -25.10
CA MET A 7 -22.76 -9.54 -24.98
C MET A 7 -21.43 -9.80 -24.28
N LEU A 8 -20.37 -10.00 -25.06
CA LEU A 8 -19.00 -9.90 -24.53
C LEU A 8 -18.73 -8.43 -24.22
N ALA A 9 -18.81 -8.07 -22.94
CA ALA A 9 -18.26 -6.81 -22.46
C ALA A 9 -16.74 -6.96 -22.35
N LEU A 10 -15.99 -6.42 -23.32
CA LEU A 10 -14.57 -6.13 -23.12
C LEU A 10 -14.46 -4.95 -22.15
N LEU A 11 -14.17 -5.24 -20.87
CA LEU A 11 -13.69 -4.24 -19.94
C LEU A 11 -12.23 -3.93 -20.27
N ALA A 12 -12.00 -2.74 -20.81
CA ALA A 12 -10.67 -2.16 -20.92
C ALA A 12 -10.06 -1.99 -19.51
N LEU A 13 -9.05 -2.79 -19.18
CA LEU A 13 -8.21 -2.59 -18.00
C LEU A 13 -7.28 -1.40 -18.25
N CYS A 14 -7.80 -0.18 -18.13
CA CYS A 14 -6.94 0.91 -17.67
C CYS A 14 -6.45 0.49 -16.27
N ALA A 15 -5.17 0.68 -15.96
CA ALA A 15 -4.62 0.44 -14.62
C ALA A 15 -5.23 1.45 -13.62
N ALA A 16 -6.50 1.26 -13.30
CA ALA A 16 -7.28 2.10 -12.43
C ALA A 16 -6.91 1.79 -10.99
N SER A 17 -6.86 2.84 -10.16
CA SER A 17 -6.86 2.69 -8.71
C SER A 17 -7.89 1.64 -8.29
N PRO A 18 -7.56 0.74 -7.36
CA PRO A 18 -8.46 -0.37 -7.05
C PRO A 18 -9.78 0.12 -6.45
N ALA A 19 -10.79 -0.74 -6.51
CA ALA A 19 -12.10 -0.46 -5.96
C ALA A 19 -12.00 -0.02 -4.48
N PRO A 20 -12.87 0.89 -4.00
CA PRO A 20 -12.80 1.42 -2.64
C PRO A 20 -12.76 0.35 -1.53
N SER A 21 -13.50 -0.76 -1.71
CA SER A 21 -13.50 -1.89 -0.77
C SER A 21 -12.15 -2.62 -0.72
N GLN A 22 -11.53 -2.83 -1.88
CA GLN A 22 -10.22 -3.47 -1.99
C GLN A 22 -9.12 -2.55 -1.45
N ARG A 23 -9.16 -1.26 -1.77
CA ARG A 23 -8.30 -0.24 -1.18
C ARG A 23 -8.38 -0.27 0.35
N ARG A 24 -9.60 -0.27 0.91
CA ARG A 24 -9.82 -0.35 2.36
C ARG A 24 -9.23 -1.63 2.95
N ALA A 25 -9.50 -2.78 2.34
CA ALA A 25 -9.01 -4.07 2.83
C ALA A 25 -7.48 -4.16 2.86
N VAL A 26 -6.79 -3.60 1.86
CA VAL A 26 -5.32 -3.53 1.83
C VAL A 26 -4.79 -2.64 2.95
N LEU A 27 -5.33 -1.43 3.09
CA LEU A 27 -4.88 -0.46 4.09
C LEU A 27 -5.18 -0.91 5.52
N ASP A 28 -6.33 -1.56 5.75
CA ASP A 28 -6.69 -2.12 7.05
C ASP A 28 -5.81 -3.31 7.41
N ALA A 29 -5.34 -4.10 6.43
CA ALA A 29 -4.36 -5.16 6.66
C ALA A 29 -2.94 -4.64 6.96
N LEU A 30 -2.56 -3.49 6.38
CA LEU A 30 -1.26 -2.85 6.62
C LEU A 30 -1.20 -2.15 7.99
N ARG A 31 -2.30 -1.51 8.41
CA ARG A 31 -2.35 -0.62 9.57
C ARG A 31 -1.72 -1.21 10.84
N PRO A 32 -2.01 -2.46 11.27
CA PRO A 32 -1.46 -2.98 12.52
C PRO A 32 0.07 -3.07 12.53
N ALA A 33 0.70 -3.35 11.38
CA ALA A 33 2.16 -3.40 11.28
C ALA A 33 2.77 -2.00 11.53
N ILE A 34 2.15 -0.96 10.96
CA ILE A 34 2.59 0.43 11.10
C ILE A 34 2.31 0.96 12.51
N GLU A 35 1.13 0.66 13.07
CA GLU A 35 0.75 1.08 14.43
C GLU A 35 1.64 0.46 15.51
N LYS A 36 2.21 -0.73 15.26
CA LYS A 36 3.18 -1.35 16.16
C LYS A 36 4.39 -0.45 16.43
N LYS A 37 4.81 0.34 15.44
CA LYS A 37 5.95 1.28 15.57
C LYS A 37 5.50 2.72 15.83
N LEU A 38 4.44 3.19 15.18
CA LEU A 38 4.02 4.59 15.23
C LEU A 38 2.96 4.91 16.29
N GLY A 39 2.44 3.92 17.00
CA GLY A 39 1.29 4.05 17.89
C GLY A 39 -0.05 3.97 17.14
N ARG A 40 -1.15 3.91 17.91
CA ARG A 40 -2.52 3.68 17.42
C ARG A 40 -3.07 4.86 16.61
N ASP A 41 -4.22 4.60 15.97
CA ASP A 41 -5.04 5.57 15.23
C ASP A 41 -4.31 6.18 14.04
N VAL A 42 -3.53 5.35 13.34
CA VAL A 42 -2.88 5.75 12.09
C VAL A 42 -3.94 5.83 10.99
N GLU A 43 -3.91 6.88 10.19
CA GLU A 43 -4.61 7.06 8.92
C GLU A 43 -3.55 7.22 7.80
N PHE A 44 -3.87 6.78 6.59
CA PHE A 44 -2.91 6.81 5.48
C PHE A 44 -3.30 7.87 4.44
N VAL A 45 -2.39 8.81 4.19
CA VAL A 45 -2.39 9.64 2.99
C VAL A 45 -1.68 8.87 1.90
N VAL A 46 -2.45 8.20 1.06
CA VAL A 46 -1.91 7.29 0.04
C VAL A 46 -1.44 8.06 -1.17
N GLN A 47 -0.16 7.91 -1.51
CA GLN A 47 0.44 8.43 -2.73
C GLN A 47 0.31 7.41 -3.87
N VAL A 48 0.60 6.14 -3.56
CA VAL A 48 0.52 5.03 -4.51
C VAL A 48 -0.21 3.87 -3.86
N LEU A 49 -1.20 3.32 -4.55
CA LEU A 49 -1.74 2.02 -4.21
C LEU A 49 -2.15 1.31 -5.48
N ARG A 50 -1.40 0.27 -5.83
CA ARG A 50 -1.63 -0.57 -7.01
C ARG A 50 -1.95 -1.97 -6.55
N VAL A 51 -2.88 -2.62 -7.24
CA VAL A 51 -3.27 -4.00 -6.97
C VAL A 51 -3.37 -4.76 -8.28
N GLU A 52 -2.66 -5.87 -8.39
CA GLU A 52 -2.62 -6.72 -9.59
C GLU A 52 -2.28 -8.16 -9.17
N ASP A 53 -2.95 -9.15 -9.77
CA ASP A 53 -2.65 -10.58 -9.59
C ASP A 53 -2.47 -11.04 -8.13
N GLY A 54 -3.32 -10.53 -7.23
CA GLY A 54 -3.28 -10.88 -5.81
C GLY A 54 -2.11 -10.26 -5.03
N TRP A 55 -1.45 -9.24 -5.57
CA TRP A 55 -0.44 -8.42 -4.90
C TRP A 55 -0.91 -6.98 -4.77
N ALA A 56 -0.49 -6.31 -3.70
CA ALA A 56 -0.69 -4.89 -3.52
C ALA A 56 0.64 -4.20 -3.18
N PHE A 57 0.91 -3.07 -3.83
CA PHE A 57 2.02 -2.18 -3.54
C PHE A 57 1.47 -0.87 -3.01
N VAL A 58 1.99 -0.40 -1.88
CA VAL A 58 1.53 0.80 -1.19
C VAL A 58 2.72 1.72 -0.92
N MET A 59 2.56 3.00 -1.26
CA MET A 59 3.36 4.11 -0.74
C MET A 59 2.41 5.11 -0.09
N ALA A 60 2.59 5.40 1.20
CA ALA A 60 1.67 6.29 1.92
C ALA A 60 2.35 7.02 3.09
N ASP A 61 1.91 8.24 3.37
CA ASP A 61 2.30 8.95 4.58
C ASP A 61 1.33 8.64 5.71
N PRO A 62 1.82 8.18 6.87
CA PRO A 62 0.99 7.96 8.03
C PRO A 62 0.68 9.29 8.73
N ARG A 63 -0.57 9.46 9.13
CA ARG A 63 -1.08 10.57 9.93
C ARG A 63 -1.83 10.02 11.14
N ARG A 64 -2.08 10.83 12.15
CA ARG A 64 -3.09 10.51 13.17
C ARG A 64 -4.47 10.74 12.58
N LYS A 65 -5.48 10.20 13.28
CA LYS A 65 -6.90 10.50 13.04
C LYS A 65 -7.16 11.98 12.77
N GLY A 66 -7.82 12.27 11.65
CA GLY A 66 -8.12 13.64 11.22
C GLY A 66 -6.93 14.35 10.58
N GLY A 67 -5.92 13.61 10.13
CA GLY A 67 -4.78 14.13 9.37
C GLY A 67 -3.67 14.80 10.19
N LYS A 68 -3.70 14.73 11.53
CA LYS A 68 -2.66 15.38 12.36
C LYS A 68 -1.29 14.73 12.11
N PRO A 69 -0.19 15.50 12.14
CA PRO A 69 1.15 14.95 11.95
C PRO A 69 1.53 13.97 13.07
N ILE A 70 2.40 13.03 12.73
CA ILE A 70 3.07 12.14 13.67
C ILE A 70 4.48 12.71 13.87
N ASP A 71 4.90 12.85 15.13
CA ASP A 71 6.24 13.33 15.47
C ASP A 71 7.26 12.19 15.34
N GLY A 72 7.99 12.18 14.21
CA GLY A 72 9.02 11.19 13.93
C GLY A 72 10.25 11.32 14.81
N ASN A 73 10.71 12.54 15.09
CA ASN A 73 11.84 12.80 15.99
C ASN A 73 11.59 12.20 17.37
N ARG A 74 10.36 12.30 17.89
CA ARG A 74 10.01 11.68 19.17
C ARG A 74 10.05 10.14 19.15
N ILE A 75 9.76 9.51 18.01
CA ILE A 75 9.62 8.05 17.91
C ILE A 75 10.94 7.37 17.53
N PHE A 76 11.73 8.02 16.67
CA PHE A 76 12.97 7.47 16.11
C PHE A 76 14.24 8.17 16.64
N GLY A 77 14.12 9.31 17.33
CA GLY A 77 15.28 10.03 17.85
C GLY A 77 16.22 10.47 16.73
N ASP A 78 17.52 10.36 16.99
CA ASP A 78 18.60 10.76 16.09
C ASP A 78 18.59 9.99 14.75
N ASP A 79 17.99 8.80 14.72
CA ASP A 79 17.86 8.03 13.47
C ASP A 79 16.95 8.75 12.45
N PHE A 80 16.01 9.59 12.91
CA PHE A 80 14.99 10.18 12.06
C PHE A 80 15.57 11.06 10.95
N GLU A 81 16.70 11.73 11.20
CA GLU A 81 17.38 12.57 10.22
C GLU A 81 17.95 11.77 9.04
N ASN A 82 18.17 10.47 9.23
CA ASN A 82 18.70 9.56 8.21
C ASN A 82 17.59 8.77 7.49
N MET A 83 16.32 9.04 7.80
CA MET A 83 15.15 8.39 7.22
C MET A 83 14.50 9.27 6.15
N ASP A 84 13.79 8.67 5.19
CA ASP A 84 12.93 9.42 4.26
C ASP A 84 11.58 9.77 4.94
N GLY A 85 11.70 10.56 6.01
CA GLY A 85 10.60 10.91 6.90
C GLY A 85 9.87 9.68 7.43
N LEU A 86 8.53 9.73 7.41
CA LEU A 86 7.68 8.63 7.85
C LEU A 86 7.00 7.89 6.70
N ARG A 87 7.45 8.07 5.44
CA ARG A 87 6.82 7.38 4.29
C ARG A 87 6.80 5.87 4.56
N VAL A 88 5.64 5.26 4.36
CA VAL A 88 5.47 3.82 4.44
C VAL A 88 5.50 3.26 3.04
N ASP A 89 6.44 2.36 2.79
CA ASP A 89 6.49 1.50 1.60
C ASP A 89 6.10 0.09 2.02
N ALA A 90 5.19 -0.57 1.30
CA ALA A 90 4.73 -1.91 1.67
C ALA A 90 4.31 -2.77 0.48
N LEU A 91 4.57 -4.07 0.62
CA LEU A 91 4.04 -5.12 -0.25
C LEU A 91 3.12 -6.03 0.55
N LEU A 92 1.93 -6.27 -0.01
CA LEU A 92 0.96 -7.18 0.55
C LEU A 92 0.56 -8.22 -0.48
N GLN A 93 0.11 -9.37 0.01
CA GLN A 93 -0.35 -10.45 -0.83
C GLN A 93 -1.66 -11.04 -0.33
N LEU A 94 -2.55 -11.31 -1.27
CA LEU A 94 -3.83 -11.97 -0.99
C LEU A 94 -3.57 -13.46 -0.75
N ARG A 95 -3.98 -13.92 0.43
CA ARG A 95 -3.81 -15.29 0.91
C ARG A 95 -5.10 -15.75 1.57
N SER A 96 -5.73 -16.77 0.99
CA SER A 96 -7.00 -17.34 1.50
C SER A 96 -8.06 -16.27 1.77
N GLY A 97 -8.24 -15.35 0.82
CA GLY A 97 -9.22 -14.26 0.89
C GLY A 97 -8.85 -13.09 1.81
N ARG A 98 -7.64 -13.05 2.37
CA ARG A 98 -7.16 -11.95 3.23
C ARG A 98 -5.84 -11.38 2.74
N TRP A 99 -5.73 -10.05 2.76
CA TRP A 99 -4.45 -9.38 2.55
C TRP A 99 -3.53 -9.63 3.74
N ARG A 100 -2.28 -9.97 3.43
CA ARG A 100 -1.21 -10.16 4.42
C ARG A 100 -0.02 -9.31 4.01
N VAL A 101 0.59 -8.62 4.98
CA VAL A 101 1.85 -7.91 4.75
C VAL A 101 2.92 -8.96 4.45
N VAL A 102 3.58 -8.81 3.31
CA VAL A 102 4.77 -9.58 2.95
C VAL A 102 5.98 -8.90 3.53
N ASP A 103 6.10 -7.60 3.30
CA ASP A 103 7.15 -6.77 3.90
C ASP A 103 6.74 -5.29 3.88
N HIS A 104 7.37 -4.49 4.75
CA HIS A 104 7.14 -3.05 4.84
C HIS A 104 8.34 -2.34 5.48
N ALA A 105 8.49 -1.06 5.15
CA ALA A 105 9.42 -0.17 5.81
C ALA A 105 8.77 1.19 6.11
N ILE A 106 9.28 1.88 7.12
CA ILE A 106 8.95 3.26 7.44
C ILE A 106 10.22 4.07 7.21
N GLY A 107 10.15 5.12 6.41
CA GLY A 107 11.27 6.02 6.12
C GLY A 107 12.41 5.36 5.34
N ALA A 108 12.10 4.39 4.46
CA ALA A 108 13.10 3.76 3.62
C ALA A 108 13.76 4.77 2.68
N THR A 109 15.10 4.77 2.66
CA THR A 109 15.93 5.60 1.79
C THR A 109 16.37 4.88 0.51
N ASP A 110 16.15 3.56 0.45
CA ASP A 110 16.40 2.72 -0.71
C ASP A 110 15.09 2.24 -1.36
N VAL A 111 15.22 1.34 -2.35
CA VAL A 111 14.10 0.73 -3.08
C VAL A 111 14.03 -0.78 -2.83
N TRP A 112 14.19 -1.22 -1.58
CA TRP A 112 14.18 -2.64 -1.19
C TRP A 112 13.04 -3.47 -1.82
N TYR A 113 11.88 -2.84 -2.04
CA TYR A 113 10.69 -3.47 -2.61
C TYR A 113 10.88 -3.91 -4.08
N CYS A 114 11.91 -3.45 -4.79
CA CYS A 114 12.19 -3.89 -6.15
C CYS A 114 12.50 -5.39 -6.26
N ASP A 115 13.05 -5.98 -5.21
CA ASP A 115 13.45 -7.39 -5.17
C ASP A 115 12.35 -8.34 -4.66
N ILE A 116 11.20 -7.81 -4.25
CA ILE A 116 10.12 -8.60 -3.63
C ILE A 116 8.84 -8.54 -4.46
N GLY A 117 8.34 -9.68 -4.93
CA GLY A 117 7.08 -9.73 -5.69
C GLY A 117 7.11 -9.07 -7.08
N PRO A 118 5.96 -8.88 -7.75
CA PRO A 118 5.91 -8.55 -9.18
C PRO A 118 6.49 -7.18 -9.53
N LYS A 119 7.54 -7.12 -10.37
CA LYS A 119 8.17 -5.86 -10.81
C LYS A 119 7.20 -4.91 -11.52
N ARG A 120 6.27 -5.44 -12.32
CA ARG A 120 5.28 -4.66 -13.08
C ARG A 120 4.46 -3.73 -12.18
N LEU A 121 4.12 -4.21 -10.97
CA LEU A 121 3.34 -3.48 -9.99
C LEU A 121 4.04 -2.19 -9.54
N LYS A 122 5.38 -2.23 -9.49
CA LYS A 122 6.27 -1.18 -9.00
C LYS A 122 6.88 -0.31 -10.10
N ARG A 123 6.54 -0.58 -11.37
CA ARG A 123 7.07 0.16 -12.53
C ARG A 123 6.86 1.67 -12.37
N GLY A 124 7.94 2.44 -12.50
CA GLY A 124 7.93 3.89 -12.39
C GLY A 124 8.18 4.41 -10.97
N TYR A 125 8.58 3.53 -10.05
CA TYR A 125 8.91 3.87 -8.67
C TYR A 125 10.27 3.28 -8.27
N GLY A 126 11.31 3.54 -9.06
CA GLY A 126 12.68 3.07 -8.76
C GLY A 126 13.02 1.66 -9.24
N CYS A 127 11.99 0.90 -9.66
CA CYS A 127 12.10 -0.28 -10.51
C CYS A 127 11.52 0.01 -11.91
#